data_AF-A0A091FGL4-F1
#
_entry.id   AF-A0A091FGL4-F1
#
_cell.length_a   1.000
_cell.length_b   1.000
_cell.length_c   1.000
_cell.angle_alpha   90.00
_cell.angle_beta   90.00
_cell.angle_gamma   90.00
#
_symmetry.space_group_name_H-M   'P 1'
#
loop_
_entity.id
_entity.type
_entity.pdbx_description
1 polymer ?
#
loop_
_entity_poly.entity_id
_entity_poly.type
_entity_poly.pdbx_seq_one_letter_code
_entity_poly.pdbx_strand_id
1 'polypeptide(L)'
;KDILVIYEQEAEEWALYLKSLFGLIVNEEGILLYDLENSSCKHQELLGLLSYKCKLLILSCGLLNCLNQKRSYFLEQVLKPPDNVVILLCGVENSEILYEILTLDGESKEISTDQKPEEYILVVKGIIQPDHQTISDINLSDVRRASEETNLTFKTEVLSERLESNEQSILVLPRRLSCENPGEIFILLKDEIDEETLEIEFVADNQRIRTQTASWNKKVKYVKALDFPAGPVYVNVYCGGVIKTTAQIEYYTALEEIEPILKKVADPIAFTCQALKFSSVEKVDNVLTSLLKSKISSYEFSPFQSEEEHHQQANSHLEEFPTLLHCAARFGLKNLATFLLSCPEATQACKITNKYGDDPESIAKKHGHKELRKLIKEL
;
A
#
# COMPACT_ATOMS: atom_id res chain seq x y z
N LYS A 1 21.63 -21.12 10.36
CA LYS A 1 21.07 -20.57 9.10
C LYS A 1 19.72 -21.22 8.91
N ASP A 2 18.71 -20.56 9.43
CA ASP A 2 17.43 -21.21 9.73
C ASP A 2 16.34 -20.58 8.87
N ILE A 3 16.28 -19.25 8.79
CA ILE A 3 15.28 -18.54 7.98
C ILE A 3 15.96 -17.49 7.10
N LEU A 4 15.63 -17.50 5.81
CA LEU A 4 15.94 -16.43 4.87
C LEU A 4 14.63 -15.71 4.53
N VAL A 5 14.54 -14.41 4.80
CA VAL A 5 13.40 -13.56 4.42
C VAL A 5 13.82 -12.71 3.24
N ILE A 6 13.16 -12.89 2.10
CA ILE A 6 13.41 -12.18 0.85
C ILE A 6 12.28 -11.17 0.66
N TYR A 7 12.63 -9.91 0.45
CA TYR A 7 11.68 -8.81 0.34
C TYR A 7 12.20 -7.73 -0.61
N GLU A 8 11.33 -6.78 -0.93
CA GLU A 8 11.65 -5.55 -1.65
C GLU A 8 11.37 -4.35 -0.72
N GLN A 9 11.92 -3.16 -1.03
CA GLN A 9 11.89 -2.00 -0.15
C GLN A 9 10.50 -1.67 0.41
N GLU A 10 9.43 -1.84 -0.36
CA GLU A 10 8.05 -1.60 0.09
C GLU A 10 7.65 -2.50 1.28
N ALA A 11 8.23 -3.69 1.38
CA ALA A 11 7.93 -4.69 2.40
C ALA A 11 8.97 -4.74 3.55
N GLU A 12 9.81 -3.72 3.70
CA GLU A 12 10.85 -3.67 4.74
C GLU A 12 10.27 -3.81 6.16
N GLU A 13 9.18 -3.11 6.46
CA GLU A 13 8.53 -3.19 7.77
C GLU A 13 8.03 -4.60 8.08
N TRP A 14 7.50 -5.29 7.07
CA TRP A 14 7.09 -6.69 7.20
C TRP A 14 8.29 -7.61 7.43
N ALA A 15 9.41 -7.39 6.73
CA ALA A 15 10.62 -8.18 6.92
C ALA A 15 11.18 -8.03 8.35
N LEU A 16 11.18 -6.81 8.90
CA LEU A 16 11.60 -6.54 10.28
C LEU A 16 10.65 -7.19 11.29
N TYR A 17 9.34 -7.06 11.07
CA TYR A 17 8.32 -7.71 11.90
C TYR A 17 8.51 -9.23 11.95
N LEU A 18 8.68 -9.88 10.80
CA LEU A 18 8.90 -11.32 10.71
C LEU A 18 10.20 -11.75 11.37
N LYS A 19 11.27 -10.93 11.27
CA LYS A 19 12.52 -11.21 11.98
C LYS A 19 12.31 -11.25 13.49
N SER A 20 11.63 -10.26 14.06
CA SER A 20 11.30 -10.23 15.49
C SER A 20 10.38 -11.39 15.88
N LEU A 21 9.38 -11.70 15.07
CA LEU A 21 8.43 -12.78 15.33
C LEU A 21 9.12 -14.15 15.35
N PHE A 22 9.94 -14.45 14.34
CA PHE A 22 10.63 -15.73 14.27
C PHE A 22 11.84 -15.82 15.19
N GLY A 23 12.36 -14.69 15.68
CA GLY A 23 13.34 -14.63 16.77
C GLY A 23 12.87 -15.32 18.06
N LEU A 24 11.55 -15.49 18.23
CA LEU A 24 10.97 -16.26 19.34
C LEU A 24 11.15 -17.79 19.18
N ILE A 25 11.42 -18.28 17.97
CA ILE A 25 11.53 -19.72 17.64
C ILE A 25 12.97 -20.11 17.33
N VAL A 26 13.72 -19.23 16.67
CA VAL A 26 15.10 -19.47 16.24
C VAL A 26 15.99 -18.30 16.65
N ASN A 27 17.28 -18.55 16.83
CA ASN A 27 18.25 -17.49 17.14
C ASN A 27 18.20 -16.39 16.08
N GLU A 28 18.22 -15.12 16.49
CA GLU A 28 18.16 -13.98 15.56
C GLU A 28 19.30 -13.98 14.54
N GLU A 29 20.50 -14.45 14.92
CA GLU A 29 21.65 -14.63 14.01
C GLU A 29 21.42 -15.70 12.93
N GLY A 30 20.43 -16.58 13.14
CA GLY A 30 19.98 -17.59 12.19
C GLY A 30 19.03 -17.05 11.12
N ILE A 31 18.53 -15.81 11.27
CA ILE A 31 17.58 -15.16 10.37
C ILE A 31 18.31 -14.10 9.53
N LEU A 32 18.23 -14.24 8.20
CA LEU A 32 18.78 -13.25 7.28
C LEU A 32 17.65 -12.51 6.54
N LEU A 33 17.72 -11.19 6.52
CA LEU A 33 16.89 -10.33 5.70
C LEU A 33 17.64 -10.03 4.40
N TYR A 34 17.03 -10.31 3.26
CA TYR A 34 17.60 -10.10 1.94
C TYR A 34 16.71 -9.17 1.12
N ASP A 35 17.18 -7.93 0.96
CA ASP A 35 16.54 -6.91 0.14
C ASP A 35 16.95 -7.08 -1.34
N LEU A 36 15.97 -7.31 -2.21
CA LEU A 36 16.16 -7.50 -3.66
C LEU A 36 16.57 -6.22 -4.41
N GLU A 37 16.41 -5.04 -3.82
CA GLU A 37 16.74 -3.77 -4.46
C GLU A 37 18.20 -3.36 -4.22
N ASN A 38 18.65 -3.40 -2.97
CA ASN A 38 19.99 -2.97 -2.59
C ASN A 38 21.07 -4.05 -2.74
N SER A 39 20.70 -5.30 -2.97
CA SER A 39 21.65 -6.40 -3.14
C SER A 39 22.14 -6.51 -4.59
N SER A 40 23.46 -6.48 -4.78
CA SER A 40 24.05 -6.86 -6.06
C SER A 40 23.93 -8.37 -6.21
N CYS A 41 23.10 -8.89 -7.13
CA CYS A 41 22.97 -10.34 -7.39
C CYS A 41 24.31 -10.96 -7.82
N LYS A 42 25.19 -11.27 -6.85
CA LYS A 42 26.50 -11.88 -7.06
C LYS A 42 26.40 -13.38 -6.85
N HIS A 43 27.02 -14.14 -7.73
CA HIS A 43 27.03 -15.61 -7.71
C HIS A 43 27.54 -16.21 -6.39
N GLN A 44 28.43 -15.50 -5.68
CA GLN A 44 29.02 -15.97 -4.42
C GLN A 44 28.06 -15.83 -3.23
N GLU A 45 27.12 -14.89 -3.27
CA GLU A 45 26.07 -14.72 -2.24
C GLU A 45 25.01 -15.81 -2.36
N LEU A 46 24.67 -16.21 -3.59
CA LEU A 46 23.64 -17.21 -3.89
C LEU A 46 23.89 -18.56 -3.18
N LEU A 47 25.15 -19.04 -3.19
CA LEU A 47 25.54 -20.28 -2.49
C LEU A 47 25.30 -20.19 -0.96
N GLY A 48 25.47 -18.99 -0.40
CA GLY A 48 25.18 -18.72 1.00
C GLY A 48 23.69 -18.73 1.33
N LEU A 49 22.84 -18.29 0.39
CA LEU A 49 21.39 -18.21 0.53
C LEU A 49 20.69 -19.56 0.36
N LEU A 50 21.23 -20.44 -0.48
CA LEU A 50 20.67 -21.79 -0.67
C LEU A 50 20.73 -22.65 0.60
N SER A 51 21.70 -22.40 1.48
CA SER A 51 21.94 -23.15 2.72
C SER A 51 20.94 -22.88 3.86
N TYR A 52 19.97 -21.98 3.67
CA TYR A 52 18.91 -21.73 4.66
C TYR A 52 17.83 -22.80 4.61
N LYS A 53 17.39 -23.24 5.80
CA LYS A 53 16.40 -24.32 5.96
C LYS A 53 15.01 -23.89 5.48
N CYS A 54 14.55 -22.70 5.89
CA CYS A 54 13.30 -22.09 5.45
C CYS A 54 13.59 -20.81 4.66
N LYS A 55 12.87 -20.63 3.55
CA LYS A 55 12.98 -19.47 2.66
C LYS A 55 11.61 -18.82 2.55
N LEU A 56 11.46 -17.63 3.12
CA LEU A 56 10.22 -16.88 3.12
C LEU A 56 10.34 -15.74 2.13
N LEU A 57 9.43 -15.68 1.16
CA LEU A 57 9.31 -14.58 0.21
C LEU A 57 8.12 -13.71 0.61
N ILE A 58 8.33 -12.41 0.78
CA ILE A 58 7.24 -11.45 0.96
C ILE A 58 6.78 -10.99 -0.43
N LEU A 59 5.63 -11.49 -0.86
CA LEU A 59 5.05 -11.19 -2.16
C LEU A 59 4.19 -9.93 -2.07
N SER A 60 4.75 -8.79 -2.47
CA SER A 60 4.04 -7.51 -2.60
C SER A 60 3.79 -7.13 -4.07
N CYS A 61 2.90 -6.16 -4.28
CA CYS A 61 2.72 -5.54 -5.60
C CYS A 61 4.01 -4.89 -6.12
N GLY A 62 4.78 -4.20 -5.25
CA GLY A 62 6.10 -3.66 -5.58
C GLY A 62 7.05 -4.73 -6.08
N LEU A 63 7.16 -5.86 -5.37
CA LEU A 63 8.01 -6.97 -5.79
C LEU A 63 7.63 -7.47 -7.19
N LEU A 64 6.35 -7.75 -7.45
CA LEU A 64 5.86 -8.23 -8.75
C LEU A 64 6.17 -7.26 -9.89
N ASN A 65 5.98 -5.96 -9.68
CA ASN A 65 6.27 -4.92 -10.67
C ASN A 65 7.77 -4.73 -10.92
N CYS A 66 8.60 -5.05 -9.93
CA CYS A 66 10.06 -4.91 -9.96
C CYS A 66 10.79 -6.16 -10.47
N LEU A 67 10.08 -7.25 -10.81
CA LEU A 67 10.67 -8.47 -11.38
C LEU A 67 11.17 -8.22 -12.81
N ASN A 68 12.47 -8.38 -13.00
CA ASN A 68 13.13 -8.40 -14.30
C ASN A 68 13.83 -9.75 -14.50
N GLN A 69 14.29 -10.03 -15.72
CA GLN A 69 14.89 -11.33 -16.05
C GLN A 69 16.02 -11.78 -15.11
N LYS A 70 16.82 -10.85 -14.57
CA LYS A 70 17.91 -11.19 -13.62
C LYS A 70 17.36 -11.57 -12.25
N ARG A 71 16.38 -10.80 -11.75
CA ARG A 71 15.72 -11.03 -10.46
C ARG A 71 14.87 -12.29 -10.49
N SER A 72 14.14 -12.52 -11.59
CA SER A 72 13.38 -13.75 -11.80
C SER A 72 14.28 -14.97 -11.77
N TYR A 73 15.39 -14.95 -12.54
CA TYR A 73 16.38 -16.03 -12.51
C TYR A 73 16.96 -16.26 -11.12
N PHE A 74 17.27 -15.19 -10.38
CA PHE A 74 17.77 -15.28 -9.01
C PHE A 74 16.76 -15.97 -8.08
N LEU A 75 15.49 -15.55 -8.10
CA LEU A 75 14.44 -16.14 -7.28
C LEU A 75 14.18 -17.60 -7.64
N GLU A 76 14.19 -17.96 -8.92
CA GLU A 76 14.07 -19.35 -9.38
C GLU A 76 15.19 -20.24 -8.82
N GLN A 77 16.41 -19.72 -8.64
CA GLN A 77 17.49 -20.48 -8.04
C GLN A 77 17.35 -20.56 -6.52
N VAL A 78 17.03 -19.44 -5.85
CA VAL A 78 17.00 -19.37 -4.39
C VAL A 78 15.80 -20.11 -3.81
N LEU A 79 14.62 -20.01 -4.42
CA LEU A 79 13.36 -20.60 -3.95
C LEU A 79 13.25 -22.11 -4.25
N LYS A 80 14.34 -22.85 -4.08
CA LYS A 80 14.37 -24.32 -4.19
C LYS A 80 14.98 -24.94 -2.92
N PRO A 81 14.47 -26.08 -2.43
CA PRO A 81 13.27 -26.81 -2.89
C PRO A 81 11.95 -26.15 -2.41
N PRO A 82 10.80 -26.39 -3.07
CA PRO A 82 9.49 -25.78 -2.76
C PRO A 82 8.98 -26.12 -1.34
N ASP A 83 9.30 -27.31 -0.82
CA ASP A 83 8.91 -27.74 0.52
C ASP A 83 9.46 -26.84 1.64
N ASN A 84 10.54 -26.12 1.32
CA ASN A 84 11.22 -25.20 2.21
C ASN A 84 10.83 -23.74 1.99
N VAL A 85 9.91 -23.47 1.06
CA VAL A 85 9.50 -22.12 0.65
C VAL A 85 8.16 -21.77 1.26
N VAL A 86 8.08 -20.56 1.80
CA VAL A 86 6.85 -19.93 2.30
C VAL A 86 6.66 -18.61 1.56
N ILE A 87 5.46 -18.37 1.07
CA ILE A 87 5.09 -17.11 0.40
C ILE A 87 4.13 -16.36 1.32
N LEU A 88 4.53 -15.16 1.77
CA LEU A 88 3.65 -14.24 2.47
C LEU A 88 2.97 -13.32 1.46
N LEU A 89 1.65 -13.42 1.35
CA LEU A 89 0.83 -12.57 0.49
C LEU A 89 0.64 -11.20 1.15
N CYS A 90 1.42 -10.21 0.73
CA CYS A 90 1.43 -8.86 1.28
C CYS A 90 0.73 -7.90 0.31
N GLY A 91 -0.59 -7.77 0.43
CA GLY A 91 -1.39 -6.92 -0.47
C GLY A 91 -1.68 -7.53 -1.85
N VAL A 92 -1.50 -8.85 -2.01
CA VAL A 92 -1.82 -9.63 -3.21
C VAL A 92 -2.80 -10.75 -2.86
N GLU A 93 -3.68 -11.12 -3.79
CA GLU A 93 -4.75 -12.11 -3.52
C GLU A 93 -4.25 -13.56 -3.49
N ASN A 94 -3.28 -13.91 -4.35
CA ASN A 94 -2.70 -15.24 -4.46
C ASN A 94 -1.27 -15.16 -5.04
N SER A 95 -0.57 -16.30 -5.11
CA SER A 95 0.76 -16.37 -5.74
C SER A 95 0.76 -16.89 -7.18
N GLU A 96 -0.39 -17.01 -7.84
CA GLU A 96 -0.51 -17.52 -9.23
C GLU A 96 0.34 -16.70 -10.20
N ILE A 97 0.27 -15.36 -10.08
CA ILE A 97 1.06 -14.43 -10.90
C ILE A 97 2.56 -14.65 -10.71
N LEU A 98 3.00 -15.03 -9.50
CA LEU A 98 4.40 -15.34 -9.24
C LEU A 98 4.84 -16.60 -10.00
N TYR A 99 4.00 -17.64 -10.06
CA TYR A 99 4.28 -18.87 -10.82
C TYR A 99 4.17 -18.69 -12.34
N GLU A 100 3.39 -17.72 -12.82
CA GLU A 100 3.39 -17.35 -14.24
C GLU A 100 4.71 -16.67 -14.65
N ILE A 101 5.29 -15.88 -13.73
CA ILE A 101 6.53 -15.13 -13.96
C ILE A 101 7.78 -15.99 -13.68
N LEU A 102 7.72 -16.90 -12.71
CA LEU A 102 8.82 -17.75 -12.26
C LEU A 102 8.53 -19.22 -12.56
N THR A 103 9.54 -19.91 -13.11
CA THR A 103 9.49 -21.36 -13.37
C THR A 103 9.79 -22.14 -12.09
N LEU A 104 8.90 -22.07 -11.10
CA LEU A 104 9.01 -22.81 -9.84
C LEU A 104 8.38 -24.21 -9.99
N ASP A 105 9.03 -25.21 -9.39
CA ASP A 105 8.56 -26.59 -9.40
C ASP A 105 7.69 -26.83 -8.14
N GLY A 106 6.37 -26.98 -8.29
CA GLY A 106 5.45 -27.33 -7.19
C GLY A 106 4.82 -26.16 -6.42
N GLU A 107 3.79 -26.45 -5.63
CA GLU A 107 3.09 -25.48 -4.78
C GLU A 107 3.86 -25.26 -3.46
N SER A 108 4.39 -24.05 -3.28
CA SER A 108 4.96 -23.58 -2.01
C SER A 108 3.86 -23.25 -1.00
N LYS A 109 4.17 -23.25 0.30
CA LYS A 109 3.17 -22.91 1.32
C LYS A 109 2.86 -21.41 1.30
N GLU A 110 1.59 -21.06 1.37
CA GLU A 110 1.14 -19.66 1.40
C GLU A 110 0.64 -19.25 2.79
N ILE A 111 0.95 -18.02 3.19
CA ILE A 111 0.42 -17.36 4.38
C ILE A 111 -0.10 -15.96 4.00
N SER A 112 -1.19 -15.52 4.62
CA SER A 112 -1.80 -14.21 4.37
C SER A 112 -1.54 -13.25 5.53
N THR A 113 -1.43 -11.95 5.24
CA THR A 113 -1.34 -10.89 6.27
C THR A 113 -2.54 -10.83 7.22
N ASP A 114 -3.67 -11.46 6.87
CA ASP A 114 -4.87 -11.53 7.72
C ASP A 114 -4.82 -12.66 8.77
N GLN A 115 -3.86 -13.57 8.65
CA GLN A 115 -3.69 -14.67 9.60
C GLN A 115 -3.03 -14.20 10.89
N LYS A 116 -3.24 -14.96 11.97
CA LYS A 116 -2.64 -14.62 13.26
C LYS A 116 -1.15 -14.98 13.30
N PRO A 117 -0.34 -14.28 14.13
CA PRO A 117 1.09 -14.54 14.22
C PRO A 117 1.44 -15.99 14.57
N GLU A 118 0.60 -16.67 15.37
CA GLU A 118 0.80 -18.06 15.76
C GLU A 118 0.75 -19.01 14.54
N GLU A 119 -0.04 -18.67 13.52
CA GLU A 119 -0.16 -19.46 12.29
C GLU A 119 1.13 -19.39 11.47
N TYR A 120 1.77 -18.20 11.39
CA TYR A 120 3.08 -18.05 10.73
C TYR A 120 4.16 -18.89 11.40
N ILE A 121 4.18 -18.85 12.74
CA ILE A 121 5.10 -19.63 13.59
C ILE A 121 4.93 -21.13 13.30
N LEU A 122 3.68 -21.63 13.25
CA LEU A 122 3.38 -23.04 12.98
C LEU A 122 3.89 -23.50 11.61
N VAL A 123 3.63 -22.71 10.56
CA VAL A 123 4.06 -23.03 9.19
C VAL A 123 5.57 -23.11 9.10
N VAL A 124 6.28 -22.10 9.63
CA VAL A 124 7.74 -22.03 9.58
C VAL A 124 8.38 -23.11 10.46
N LYS A 125 7.83 -23.37 11.65
CA LYS A 125 8.31 -24.44 12.53
C LYS A 125 8.19 -25.81 11.88
N GLY A 126 7.10 -26.07 11.17
CA GLY A 126 6.89 -27.32 10.42
C GLY A 126 7.91 -27.55 9.30
N ILE A 127 8.55 -26.50 8.79
CA ILE A 127 9.62 -26.60 7.79
C ILE A 127 10.99 -26.80 8.45
N ILE A 128 11.27 -26.08 9.55
CA ILE A 128 12.57 -26.12 10.22
C ILE A 128 12.75 -27.43 11.04
N GLN A 129 11.66 -28.00 11.54
CA GLN A 129 11.64 -29.20 12.39
C GLN A 129 10.62 -30.25 11.88
N PRO A 130 10.91 -30.95 10.77
CA PRO A 130 9.98 -31.90 10.17
C PRO A 130 9.68 -33.16 11.01
N ASP A 131 10.50 -33.49 12.02
CA ASP A 131 10.46 -34.78 12.74
C ASP A 131 9.65 -34.81 14.05
N HIS A 132 8.79 -33.82 14.33
CA HIS A 132 7.87 -33.87 15.46
C HIS A 132 6.40 -33.81 15.03
N GLN A 133 5.97 -34.81 14.26
CA GLN A 133 4.54 -35.18 14.26
C GLN A 133 4.20 -35.85 15.59
N THR A 134 3.79 -35.05 16.57
CA THR A 134 2.85 -35.52 17.59
C THR A 134 1.90 -34.38 17.89
N ILE A 135 0.69 -34.51 17.33
CA ILE A 135 -0.50 -33.86 17.83
C ILE A 135 -0.69 -34.38 19.26
N SER A 136 -0.25 -33.62 20.24
CA SER A 136 -0.68 -33.77 21.63
C SER A 136 -0.45 -32.46 22.36
N ASP A 137 -1.56 -31.78 22.63
CA ASP A 137 -1.82 -30.87 23.75
C ASP A 137 -0.60 -30.15 24.34
N ILE A 138 -0.28 -28.98 23.80
CA ILE A 138 0.56 -28.03 24.52
C ILE A 138 -0.34 -27.24 25.46
N ASN A 139 -0.29 -27.64 26.74
CA ASN A 139 -0.84 -26.92 27.88
C ASN A 139 -0.42 -25.44 27.85
N LEU A 140 -1.42 -24.57 27.75
CA LEU A 140 -1.30 -23.11 27.71
C LEU A 140 -1.15 -22.50 29.12
N SER A 141 -0.39 -23.12 30.02
CA SER A 141 -0.37 -22.74 31.44
C SER A 141 0.96 -22.26 32.01
N ASP A 142 2.06 -22.15 31.25
CA ASP A 142 3.37 -21.76 31.81
C ASP A 142 3.93 -20.39 31.38
N VAL A 143 3.13 -19.52 30.75
CA VAL A 143 3.53 -18.11 30.52
C VAL A 143 3.11 -17.20 31.69
N ARG A 144 2.91 -17.76 32.88
CA ARG A 144 2.57 -16.99 34.10
C ARG A 144 3.58 -17.15 35.22
N ARG A 145 4.88 -17.26 34.94
CA ARG A 145 5.93 -16.93 35.94
C ARG A 145 7.34 -16.85 35.32
N ALA A 146 7.69 -15.72 34.73
CA ALA A 146 9.08 -15.25 34.64
C ALA A 146 9.09 -13.79 34.17
N SER A 147 8.56 -12.90 35.02
CA SER A 147 9.00 -11.52 35.04
C SER A 147 10.35 -11.50 35.75
N GLU A 148 11.44 -11.31 35.00
CA GLU A 148 12.67 -10.70 35.51
C GLU A 148 13.62 -10.40 34.32
N GLU A 149 13.66 -9.11 34.00
CA GLU A 149 14.79 -8.33 33.47
C GLU A 149 15.82 -9.02 32.57
N THR A 150 15.83 -8.63 31.29
CA THR A 150 17.10 -8.42 30.58
C THR A 150 16.94 -7.28 29.58
N ASN A 151 17.61 -6.17 29.88
CA ASN A 151 17.67 -4.96 29.08
C ASN A 151 18.36 -5.23 27.73
N LEU A 152 17.65 -5.04 26.62
CA LEU A 152 18.26 -4.98 25.28
C LEU A 152 18.19 -3.55 24.76
N THR A 153 19.35 -2.92 24.80
CA THR A 153 19.61 -1.56 24.33
C THR A 153 19.69 -1.60 22.80
N PHE A 154 18.69 -1.08 22.10
CA PHE A 154 18.80 -0.85 20.65
C PHE A 154 19.73 0.35 20.40
N LYS A 155 20.93 0.08 19.88
CA LYS A 155 21.74 1.11 19.21
C LYS A 155 21.20 1.29 17.80
N THR A 156 20.44 2.36 17.60
CA THR A 156 20.07 2.84 16.27
C THR A 156 21.20 3.73 15.75
N GLU A 157 21.96 3.25 14.76
CA GLU A 157 22.87 4.08 13.98
C GLU A 157 22.08 4.94 13.00
N VAL A 158 21.81 6.15 13.46
CA VAL A 158 21.78 7.45 12.76
C VAL A 158 21.92 7.41 11.23
N LEU A 159 20.82 7.75 10.55
CA LEU A 159 20.86 8.68 9.41
C LEU A 159 19.82 9.78 9.65
N SER A 160 20.22 10.79 10.41
CA SER A 160 19.56 12.09 10.41
C SER A 160 20.65 13.16 10.41
N GLU A 161 21.07 13.57 9.22
CA GLU A 161 21.77 14.83 9.07
C GLU A 161 20.75 15.96 9.07
N ARG A 162 20.90 16.81 10.11
CA ARG A 162 20.31 18.13 10.32
C ARG A 162 18.81 18.17 10.61
N LEU A 163 18.50 18.21 11.91
CA LEU A 163 18.11 19.43 12.60
C LEU A 163 18.25 19.20 14.11
N GLU A 164 19.36 19.65 14.69
CA GLU A 164 19.50 19.78 16.14
C GLU A 164 18.55 20.87 16.65
N SER A 165 17.46 20.48 17.32
CA SER A 165 16.98 21.15 18.54
C SER A 165 15.77 20.41 19.13
N ASN A 166 15.90 19.97 20.39
CA ASN A 166 14.94 19.27 21.25
C ASN A 166 14.59 17.82 20.86
N GLU A 167 15.31 16.86 21.44
CA GLU A 167 14.78 15.52 21.67
C GLU A 167 13.47 15.62 22.48
N GLN A 168 12.32 15.60 21.81
CA GLN A 168 11.03 15.55 22.49
C GLN A 168 10.95 14.22 23.24
N SER A 169 11.04 14.26 24.56
CA SER A 169 10.88 13.10 25.45
C SER A 169 9.44 12.56 25.50
N ILE A 170 8.53 13.14 24.69
CA ILE A 170 7.10 12.87 24.71
C ILE A 170 6.57 12.87 23.27
N LEU A 171 5.92 11.77 22.87
CA LEU A 171 5.28 11.57 21.57
C LEU A 171 3.76 11.57 21.73
N VAL A 172 3.04 12.26 20.84
CA VAL A 172 1.57 12.32 20.82
C VAL A 172 1.04 11.61 19.57
N LEU A 173 0.10 10.68 19.76
CA LEU A 173 -0.52 9.87 18.71
C LEU A 173 -2.05 9.80 18.88
N PRO A 174 -2.83 9.63 17.80
CA PRO A 174 -2.40 9.72 16.40
C PRO A 174 -2.17 11.18 15.97
N ARG A 175 -1.44 11.39 14.86
CA ARG A 175 -1.17 12.74 14.33
C ARG A 175 -2.33 13.33 13.52
N ARG A 176 -3.31 12.50 13.14
CA ARG A 176 -4.48 12.89 12.37
C ARG A 176 -5.74 12.31 13.00
N LEU A 177 -6.80 13.10 13.07
CA LEU A 177 -8.07 12.76 13.73
C LEU A 177 -9.27 13.10 12.84
N SER A 178 -10.27 12.23 12.81
CA SER A 178 -11.54 12.52 12.13
C SER A 178 -12.37 13.52 12.94
N CYS A 179 -12.94 14.53 12.28
CA CYS A 179 -13.87 15.46 12.92
C CYS A 179 -15.17 14.78 13.41
N GLU A 180 -15.59 13.68 12.77
CA GLU A 180 -16.85 13.00 13.09
C GLU A 180 -16.71 12.03 14.28
N ASN A 181 -15.54 11.40 14.40
CA ASN A 181 -15.22 10.50 15.50
C ASN A 181 -13.72 10.58 15.84
N PRO A 182 -13.31 11.56 16.67
CA PRO A 182 -11.90 11.82 16.91
C PRO A 182 -11.26 10.79 17.86
N GLY A 183 -12.01 9.90 18.52
CA GLY A 183 -11.43 8.81 19.30
C GLY A 183 -10.58 9.27 20.49
N GLU A 184 -9.38 8.71 20.64
CA GLU A 184 -8.48 8.91 21.78
C GLU A 184 -7.08 9.32 21.31
N ILE A 185 -6.42 10.14 22.13
CA ILE A 185 -5.06 10.59 21.93
C ILE A 185 -4.18 9.99 23.03
N PHE A 186 -3.08 9.38 22.62
CA PHE A 186 -2.07 8.76 23.45
C PHE A 186 -0.83 9.65 23.54
N ILE A 187 -0.28 9.73 24.74
CA ILE A 187 0.92 10.49 25.08
C ILE A 187 1.93 9.49 25.61
N LEU A 188 2.94 9.18 24.79
CA LEU A 188 4.00 8.24 25.11
C LEU A 188 5.20 9.01 25.66
N LEU A 189 5.66 8.62 26.84
CA LEU A 189 6.76 9.24 27.57
C LEU A 189 8.02 8.37 27.44
N LYS A 190 9.15 8.97 27.06
CA LYS A 190 10.47 8.30 26.99
C LYS A 190 10.97 7.94 28.40
N ASP A 191 10.79 8.86 29.34
CA ASP A 191 11.16 8.73 30.75
C ASP A 191 9.91 8.67 31.65
N GLU A 192 10.00 7.99 32.79
CA GLU A 192 8.92 7.99 33.79
C GLU A 192 8.81 9.40 34.41
N ILE A 193 7.68 10.07 34.18
CA ILE A 193 7.35 11.37 34.76
C ILE A 193 6.36 11.16 35.89
N ASP A 194 6.50 11.94 36.97
CA ASP A 194 5.66 11.85 38.16
C ASP A 194 4.15 11.92 37.82
N GLU A 195 3.40 10.95 38.35
CA GLU A 195 2.10 10.54 37.79
C GLU A 195 0.97 11.57 37.98
N GLU A 196 1.09 12.49 38.94
CA GLU A 196 -0.03 13.26 39.50
C GLU A 196 -0.31 14.62 38.84
N THR A 197 0.46 15.08 37.84
CA THR A 197 0.32 16.46 37.32
C THR A 197 0.33 16.63 35.79
N LEU A 198 0.13 15.55 35.03
CA LEU A 198 0.14 15.62 33.57
C LEU A 198 -1.19 16.14 33.01
N GLU A 199 -1.14 17.38 32.53
CA GLU A 199 -2.26 18.08 31.92
C GLU A 199 -1.97 18.33 30.45
N ILE A 200 -3.02 18.28 29.63
CA ILE A 200 -2.93 18.51 28.20
C ILE A 200 -3.80 19.71 27.83
N GLU A 201 -3.28 20.58 26.98
CA GLU A 201 -4.00 21.73 26.46
C GLU A 201 -4.05 21.64 24.94
N PHE A 202 -5.27 21.64 24.42
CA PHE A 202 -5.56 21.75 23.01
C PHE A 202 -5.66 23.23 22.63
N VAL A 203 -4.95 23.65 21.60
CA VAL A 203 -4.90 25.02 21.11
C VAL A 203 -5.21 25.01 19.62
N ALA A 204 -6.33 25.60 19.24
CA ALA A 204 -6.66 25.96 17.87
C ALA A 204 -6.87 27.49 17.78
N ASP A 205 -7.00 28.02 16.57
CA ASP A 205 -7.09 29.47 16.32
C ASP A 205 -8.17 30.17 17.17
N ASN A 206 -9.28 29.47 17.45
CA ASN A 206 -10.44 30.04 18.13
C ASN A 206 -10.70 29.50 19.54
N GLN A 207 -9.96 28.49 20.00
CA GLN A 207 -10.23 27.87 21.30
C GLN A 207 -8.98 27.27 21.95
N ARG A 208 -8.92 27.37 23.27
CA ARG A 208 -7.91 26.72 24.10
C ARG A 208 -8.61 25.94 25.20
N ILE A 209 -8.40 24.64 25.24
CA ILE A 209 -9.10 23.75 26.16
C ILE A 209 -8.07 22.91 26.89
N ARG A 210 -8.04 23.02 28.22
CA ARG A 210 -7.15 22.25 29.09
C ARG A 210 -7.93 21.12 29.75
N THR A 211 -7.37 19.93 29.76
CA THR A 211 -7.98 18.74 30.36
C THR A 211 -6.91 17.88 31.03
N GLN A 212 -7.36 17.03 31.94
CA GLN A 212 -6.50 16.04 32.59
C GLN A 212 -6.39 14.79 31.74
N THR A 213 -5.25 14.12 31.86
CA THR A 213 -4.98 12.86 31.16
C THR A 213 -5.28 11.68 32.09
N ALA A 214 -5.79 10.60 31.51
CA ALA A 214 -5.91 9.32 32.20
C ALA A 214 -4.61 8.51 31.99
N SER A 215 -4.31 7.62 32.93
CA SER A 215 -3.14 6.73 32.82
C SER A 215 -3.54 5.40 32.23
N TRP A 216 -2.86 4.97 31.16
CA TRP A 216 -2.91 3.57 30.73
C TRP A 216 -1.87 2.78 31.51
N ASN A 217 -0.62 3.26 31.52
CA ASN A 217 0.47 2.71 32.30
C ASN A 217 1.47 3.83 32.64
N LYS A 218 2.60 3.48 33.29
CA LYS A 218 3.63 4.46 33.72
C LYS A 218 4.21 5.32 32.60
N LYS A 219 4.24 4.81 31.37
CA LYS A 219 4.83 5.49 30.20
C LYS A 219 3.81 5.98 29.19
N VAL A 220 2.54 5.62 29.33
CA VAL A 220 1.48 5.97 28.39
C VAL A 220 0.31 6.58 29.13
N LYS A 221 0.04 7.84 28.81
CA LYS A 221 -1.19 8.54 29.19
C LYS A 221 -2.11 8.62 27.97
N TYR A 222 -3.40 8.79 28.21
CA TYR A 222 -4.35 9.01 27.13
C TYR A 222 -5.43 10.01 27.53
N VAL A 223 -6.07 10.59 26.54
CA VAL A 223 -7.17 11.53 26.70
C VAL A 223 -8.17 11.31 25.57
N LYS A 224 -9.46 11.43 25.85
CA LYS A 224 -10.46 11.45 24.79
C LYS A 224 -10.24 12.70 23.94
N ALA A 225 -10.12 12.53 22.64
CA ALA A 225 -9.98 13.65 21.73
C ALA A 225 -11.24 14.52 21.78
N LEU A 226 -11.06 15.83 21.76
CA LEU A 226 -12.15 16.79 21.77
C LEU A 226 -12.60 17.10 20.35
N ASP A 227 -13.80 17.65 20.21
CA ASP A 227 -14.34 18.03 18.91
C ASP A 227 -13.73 19.37 18.47
N PHE A 228 -12.95 19.33 17.39
CA PHE A 228 -12.37 20.50 16.73
C PHE A 228 -12.78 20.50 15.25
N PRO A 229 -12.92 21.69 14.62
CA PRO A 229 -13.10 21.78 13.18
C PRO A 229 -11.83 21.29 12.45
N ALA A 230 -11.98 20.95 11.17
CA ALA A 230 -10.86 20.54 10.34
C ALA A 230 -9.76 21.62 10.30
N GLY A 231 -8.51 21.18 10.41
CA GLY A 231 -7.34 22.03 10.47
C GLY A 231 -6.34 21.63 11.58
N PRO A 232 -5.26 22.41 11.73
CA PRO A 232 -4.22 22.13 12.70
C PRO A 232 -4.69 22.46 14.13
N VAL A 233 -4.41 21.55 15.06
CA VAL A 233 -4.59 21.73 16.49
C VAL A 233 -3.26 21.43 17.18
N TYR A 234 -2.81 22.34 18.03
CA TYR A 234 -1.61 22.14 18.84
C TYR A 234 -1.99 21.51 20.18
N VAL A 235 -1.18 20.55 20.60
CA VAL A 235 -1.33 19.80 21.84
C VAL A 235 -0.12 20.09 22.70
N ASN A 236 -0.32 20.93 23.72
CA ASN A 236 0.69 21.23 24.72
C ASN A 236 0.56 20.25 25.88
N VAL A 237 1.65 19.57 26.23
CA VAL A 237 1.71 18.67 27.37
C VAL A 237 2.43 19.37 28.52
N TYR A 238 1.72 19.54 29.64
CA TYR A 238 2.23 20.18 30.84
C TYR A 238 2.56 19.15 31.91
N CYS A 239 3.65 19.37 32.63
CA CYS A 239 3.98 18.65 33.86
C CYS A 239 4.43 19.69 34.90
N GLY A 240 3.78 19.72 36.07
CA GLY A 240 4.04 20.73 37.10
C GLY A 240 3.85 22.18 36.63
N GLY A 241 2.94 22.42 35.68
CA GLY A 241 2.67 23.74 35.11
C GLY A 241 3.62 24.22 34.01
N VAL A 242 4.64 23.44 33.65
CA VAL A 242 5.59 23.76 32.57
C VAL A 242 5.31 22.91 31.34
N ILE A 243 5.32 23.53 30.15
CA ILE A 243 5.18 22.82 28.86
C ILE A 243 6.42 21.95 28.64
N LYS A 244 6.21 20.64 28.54
CA LYS A 244 7.25 19.64 28.23
C LYS A 244 7.37 19.38 26.73
N THR A 245 6.23 19.34 26.03
CA THR A 245 6.22 19.21 24.57
C THR A 245 5.01 19.94 23.98
N THR A 246 5.15 20.33 22.72
CA THR A 246 4.07 20.80 21.88
C THR A 246 4.06 19.93 20.63
N ALA A 247 2.98 19.17 20.43
CA ALA A 247 2.77 18.37 19.24
C ALA A 247 1.69 19.02 18.38
N GLN A 248 1.85 18.98 17.06
CA GLN A 248 0.79 19.38 16.14
C GLN A 248 0.04 18.13 15.68
N ILE A 249 -1.28 18.17 15.79
CA ILE A 249 -2.20 17.17 15.24
C ILE A 249 -3.12 17.85 14.22
N GLU A 250 -3.66 17.08 13.27
CA GLU A 250 -4.52 17.59 12.21
C GLU A 250 -5.90 16.95 12.30
N TYR A 251 -6.94 17.77 12.42
CA TYR A 251 -8.32 17.32 12.28
C TYR A 251 -8.72 17.37 10.80
N TYR A 252 -9.39 16.34 10.31
CA TYR A 252 -9.81 16.25 8.92
C TYR A 252 -11.27 15.80 8.79
N THR A 253 -11.92 16.21 7.70
CA THR A 253 -13.24 15.70 7.30
C THR A 253 -13.12 14.46 6.44
N ALA A 254 -14.18 13.65 6.36
CA ALA A 254 -14.20 12.46 5.50
C ALA A 254 -13.85 12.80 4.03
N LEU A 255 -14.27 13.96 3.53
CA LEU A 255 -13.95 14.38 2.16
C LEU A 255 -12.46 14.70 1.96
N GLU A 256 -11.84 15.39 2.92
CA GLU A 256 -10.40 15.71 2.91
C GLU A 256 -9.51 14.47 3.09
N GLU A 257 -10.06 13.38 3.62
CA GLU A 257 -9.38 12.08 3.64
C GLU A 257 -9.42 11.39 2.27
N ILE A 258 -10.56 11.48 1.57
CA ILE A 258 -10.79 10.83 0.28
C ILE A 258 -10.06 11.57 -0.86
N GLU A 259 -10.02 12.89 -0.85
CA GLU A 259 -9.40 13.70 -1.91
C GLU A 259 -7.92 13.33 -2.19
N PRO A 260 -7.01 13.23 -1.20
CA PRO A 260 -5.62 12.83 -1.47
C PRO A 260 -5.52 11.38 -1.95
N ILE A 261 -6.43 10.51 -1.52
CA ILE A 261 -6.48 9.13 -2.01
C ILE A 261 -6.85 9.14 -3.49
N LEU A 262 -7.91 9.85 -3.89
CA LEU A 262 -8.33 9.99 -5.28
C LEU A 262 -7.28 10.69 -6.16
N LYS A 263 -6.57 11.69 -5.62
CA LYS A 263 -5.45 12.34 -6.33
C LYS A 263 -4.25 11.41 -6.53
N LYS A 264 -4.04 10.45 -5.63
CA LYS A 264 -2.99 9.43 -5.75
C LYS A 264 -3.37 8.28 -6.67
N VAL A 265 -4.66 8.10 -7.00
CA VAL A 265 -5.09 7.10 -7.98
C VAL A 265 -4.55 7.48 -9.35
N ALA A 266 -3.55 6.73 -9.81
CA ALA A 266 -2.96 6.93 -11.13
C ALA A 266 -3.85 6.40 -12.27
N ASP A 267 -4.68 5.39 -12.00
CA ASP A 267 -5.59 4.77 -12.97
C ASP A 267 -7.05 4.73 -12.46
N PRO A 268 -7.92 5.62 -12.97
CA PRO A 268 -9.35 5.64 -12.66
C PRO A 268 -10.08 4.32 -12.95
N ILE A 269 -9.63 3.54 -13.93
CA ILE A 269 -10.26 2.25 -14.25
C ILE A 269 -9.86 1.20 -13.23
N ALA A 270 -8.58 1.15 -12.82
CA ALA A 270 -8.14 0.28 -11.73
C ALA A 270 -8.90 0.59 -10.43
N PHE A 271 -9.06 1.87 -10.10
CA PHE A 271 -9.88 2.29 -8.96
C PHE A 271 -11.34 1.85 -9.08
N THR A 272 -11.95 2.00 -10.27
CA THR A 272 -13.33 1.55 -10.51
C THR A 272 -13.46 0.04 -10.34
N CYS A 273 -12.48 -0.74 -10.82
CA CYS A 273 -12.44 -2.18 -10.62
C CYS A 273 -12.40 -2.54 -9.14
N GLN A 274 -11.56 -1.86 -8.34
CA GLN A 274 -11.48 -2.06 -6.90
C GLN A 274 -12.77 -1.67 -6.18
N ALA A 275 -13.30 -0.47 -6.46
CA ALA A 275 -14.47 0.07 -5.79
C ALA A 275 -15.74 -0.74 -6.06
N LEU A 276 -15.92 -1.22 -7.31
CA LEU A 276 -17.10 -1.98 -7.73
C LEU A 276 -16.88 -3.49 -7.74
N LYS A 277 -15.71 -3.96 -7.31
CA LYS A 277 -15.31 -5.39 -7.29
C LYS A 277 -15.43 -6.05 -8.67
N PHE A 278 -15.06 -5.33 -9.73
CA PHE A 278 -14.96 -5.92 -11.06
C PHE A 278 -13.65 -6.69 -11.19
N SER A 279 -13.75 -7.92 -11.70
CA SER A 279 -12.59 -8.80 -11.89
C SER A 279 -11.70 -8.43 -13.08
N SER A 280 -12.11 -7.49 -13.93
CA SER A 280 -11.33 -7.09 -15.11
C SER A 280 -11.77 -5.75 -15.68
N VAL A 281 -10.84 -5.08 -16.38
CA VAL A 281 -11.10 -3.87 -17.18
C VAL A 281 -12.20 -4.12 -18.23
N GLU A 282 -12.25 -5.33 -18.79
CA GLU A 282 -13.25 -5.70 -19.78
C GLU A 282 -14.69 -5.65 -19.24
N LYS A 283 -14.91 -5.96 -17.96
CA LYS A 283 -16.23 -5.82 -17.33
C LYS A 283 -16.65 -4.37 -17.24
N VAL A 284 -15.73 -3.48 -16.83
CA VAL A 284 -15.97 -2.03 -16.81
C VAL A 284 -16.29 -1.53 -18.21
N ASP A 285 -15.48 -1.91 -19.19
CA ASP A 285 -15.65 -1.56 -20.60
C ASP A 285 -17.03 -1.99 -21.14
N ASN A 286 -17.45 -3.22 -20.84
CA ASN A 286 -18.78 -3.73 -21.21
C ASN A 286 -19.94 -2.93 -20.58
N VAL A 287 -19.83 -2.59 -19.29
CA VAL A 287 -20.85 -1.80 -18.59
C VAL A 287 -20.92 -0.39 -19.18
N LEU A 288 -19.78 0.29 -19.35
CA LEU A 288 -19.72 1.62 -19.97
C LEU A 288 -20.29 1.61 -21.39
N THR A 289 -19.92 0.60 -22.18
CA THR A 289 -20.43 0.41 -23.55
C THR A 289 -21.94 0.20 -23.57
N SER A 290 -22.48 -0.63 -22.67
CA SER A 290 -23.92 -0.90 -22.56
C SER A 290 -24.70 0.35 -22.16
N LEU A 291 -24.21 1.09 -21.15
CA LEU A 291 -24.80 2.35 -20.72
C LEU A 291 -24.85 3.36 -21.87
N LEU A 292 -23.75 3.52 -22.60
CA LEU A 292 -23.69 4.45 -23.73
C LEU A 292 -24.63 4.02 -24.87
N LYS A 293 -24.63 2.73 -25.24
CA LYS A 293 -25.55 2.16 -26.24
C LYS A 293 -27.01 2.43 -25.88
N SER A 294 -27.39 2.18 -24.62
CA SER A 294 -28.77 2.37 -24.15
C SER A 294 -29.24 3.82 -24.24
N LYS A 295 -28.33 4.78 -24.05
CA LYS A 295 -28.63 6.22 -24.16
C LYS A 295 -28.66 6.69 -25.61
N ILE A 296 -27.76 6.21 -26.45
CA ILE A 296 -27.70 6.59 -27.87
C ILE A 296 -28.84 5.97 -28.67
N SER A 297 -29.31 4.76 -28.36
CA SER A 297 -30.51 4.22 -29.04
C SER A 297 -31.78 5.05 -28.82
N SER A 298 -31.78 5.97 -27.85
CA SER A 298 -32.87 6.91 -27.60
C SER A 298 -32.71 8.27 -28.30
N TYR A 299 -31.54 8.54 -28.86
CA TYR A 299 -31.20 9.75 -29.60
C TYR A 299 -30.67 9.32 -30.98
N GLU A 300 -31.49 9.40 -32.02
CA GLU A 300 -30.92 9.44 -33.38
C GLU A 300 -29.93 10.60 -33.42
N PHE A 301 -28.67 10.33 -33.79
CA PHE A 301 -27.65 11.34 -34.01
C PHE A 301 -28.17 12.28 -35.10
N SER A 302 -28.92 13.32 -34.71
CA SER A 302 -29.19 14.45 -35.58
C SER A 302 -27.84 15.12 -35.81
N PRO A 303 -27.39 15.30 -37.07
CA PRO A 303 -26.19 16.08 -37.32
C PRO A 303 -26.49 17.49 -36.82
N PHE A 304 -25.90 17.86 -35.70
CA PHE A 304 -25.98 19.22 -35.17
C PHE A 304 -25.24 20.13 -36.14
N GLN A 305 -25.95 20.63 -37.16
CA GLN A 305 -25.55 21.86 -37.82
C GLN A 305 -25.89 23.00 -36.86
N SER A 306 -25.03 23.24 -35.87
CA SER A 306 -25.05 24.50 -35.12
C SER A 306 -23.71 25.21 -35.33
N GLU A 307 -23.80 26.52 -35.53
CA GLU A 307 -22.73 27.47 -35.84
C GLU A 307 -21.68 27.61 -34.71
N GLU A 308 -21.56 26.62 -33.82
CA GLU A 308 -20.69 26.55 -32.64
C GLU A 308 -19.39 25.75 -32.88
N GLU A 309 -19.25 25.09 -34.05
CA GLU A 309 -18.07 24.29 -34.42
C GLU A 309 -16.75 25.08 -34.30
N HIS A 310 -16.76 26.39 -34.53
CA HIS A 310 -15.55 27.22 -34.43
C HIS A 310 -15.08 27.52 -33.00
N HIS A 311 -15.93 27.40 -31.99
CA HIS A 311 -15.55 27.64 -30.58
C HIS A 311 -15.18 26.36 -29.82
N GLN A 312 -15.78 25.22 -30.15
CA GLN A 312 -15.47 23.94 -29.49
C GLN A 312 -14.14 23.34 -29.96
N GLN A 313 -13.81 23.48 -31.25
CA GLN A 313 -12.53 23.02 -31.82
C GLN A 313 -11.33 23.82 -31.32
N ALA A 314 -11.54 25.09 -30.91
CA ALA A 314 -10.50 25.92 -30.31
C ALA A 314 -10.16 25.49 -28.87
N ASN A 315 -11.11 24.94 -28.12
CA ASN A 315 -10.95 24.53 -26.72
C ASN A 315 -10.54 23.05 -26.55
N SER A 316 -10.80 22.19 -27.55
CA SER A 316 -10.41 20.77 -27.48
C SER A 316 -8.89 20.56 -27.34
N HIS A 317 -8.09 21.52 -27.79
CA HIS A 317 -6.63 21.51 -27.61
C HIS A 317 -6.17 21.80 -26.17
N LEU A 318 -7.07 22.09 -25.23
CA LEU A 318 -6.71 22.36 -23.82
C LEU A 318 -7.01 21.17 -22.90
N GLU A 319 -7.78 20.18 -23.36
CA GLU A 319 -8.17 19.02 -22.58
C GLU A 319 -7.22 17.83 -22.76
N GLU A 320 -7.08 17.00 -21.72
CA GLU A 320 -6.33 15.74 -21.80
C GLU A 320 -7.07 14.69 -22.65
N PHE A 321 -8.39 14.73 -22.58
CA PHE A 321 -9.30 13.79 -23.22
C PHE A 321 -10.44 14.53 -23.92
N PRO A 322 -10.17 15.18 -25.07
CA PRO A 322 -11.18 15.97 -25.77
C PRO A 322 -12.35 15.14 -26.31
N THR A 323 -12.19 13.82 -26.45
CA THR A 323 -13.27 12.92 -26.85
C THR A 323 -13.28 11.64 -26.02
N LEU A 324 -14.43 10.96 -25.95
CA LEU A 324 -14.53 9.63 -25.33
C LEU A 324 -13.59 8.60 -25.98
N LEU A 325 -13.24 8.80 -27.25
CA LEU A 325 -12.28 7.93 -27.95
C LEU A 325 -10.86 8.11 -27.40
N HIS A 326 -10.46 9.32 -26.98
CA HIS A 326 -9.19 9.55 -26.29
C HIS A 326 -9.16 8.84 -24.93
N CYS A 327 -10.26 8.91 -24.16
CA CYS A 327 -10.40 8.15 -22.92
C CYS A 327 -10.28 6.64 -23.16
N ALA A 328 -11.05 6.11 -24.11
CA ALA A 328 -11.02 4.69 -24.44
C ALA A 328 -9.62 4.23 -24.89
N ALA A 329 -8.92 5.05 -25.68
CA ALA A 329 -7.55 4.82 -26.11
C ALA A 329 -6.52 4.82 -24.96
N ARG A 330 -6.65 5.69 -23.96
CA ARG A 330 -5.73 5.76 -22.81
C ARG A 330 -5.89 4.54 -21.91
N PHE A 331 -7.14 4.16 -21.61
CA PHE A 331 -7.44 3.11 -20.65
C PHE A 331 -7.68 1.73 -21.26
N GLY A 332 -7.56 1.58 -22.59
CA GLY A 332 -7.68 0.28 -23.25
C GLY A 332 -9.12 -0.27 -23.31
N LEU A 333 -10.12 0.60 -23.33
CA LEU A 333 -11.54 0.25 -23.38
C LEU A 333 -11.94 -0.13 -24.82
N LYS A 334 -11.63 -1.37 -25.20
CA LYS A 334 -11.76 -1.89 -26.57
C LYS A 334 -13.21 -1.91 -27.07
N ASN A 335 -14.15 -2.38 -26.26
CA ASN A 335 -15.56 -2.51 -26.65
C ASN A 335 -16.20 -1.14 -26.80
N LEU A 336 -15.88 -0.21 -25.90
CA LEU A 336 -16.32 1.17 -25.97
C LEU A 336 -15.77 1.85 -27.22
N ALA A 337 -14.46 1.72 -27.48
CA ALA A 337 -13.86 2.29 -28.67
C ALA A 337 -14.45 1.72 -29.96
N THR A 338 -14.66 0.40 -30.04
CA THR A 338 -15.26 -0.25 -31.22
C THR A 338 -16.66 0.30 -31.51
N PHE A 339 -17.45 0.52 -30.45
CA PHE A 339 -18.76 1.13 -30.59
C PHE A 339 -18.68 2.61 -31.01
N LEU A 340 -17.80 3.40 -30.42
CA LEU A 340 -17.58 4.80 -30.81
C LEU A 340 -17.15 4.93 -32.27
N LEU A 341 -16.32 3.99 -32.74
CA LEU A 341 -15.83 3.96 -34.12
C LEU A 341 -16.89 3.52 -35.15
N SER A 342 -18.00 2.94 -34.68
CA SER A 342 -19.16 2.63 -35.53
C SER A 342 -20.09 3.85 -35.71
N CYS A 343 -19.83 4.97 -35.00
CA CYS A 343 -20.64 6.19 -35.11
C CYS A 343 -20.22 7.03 -36.33
N PRO A 344 -21.13 7.81 -36.93
CA PRO A 344 -20.86 8.57 -38.17
C PRO A 344 -19.67 9.53 -38.08
N GLU A 345 -19.44 10.14 -36.91
CA GLU A 345 -18.40 11.15 -36.67
C GLU A 345 -17.05 10.55 -36.23
N ALA A 346 -16.93 9.22 -36.22
CA ALA A 346 -15.72 8.51 -35.77
C ALA A 346 -14.44 8.98 -36.50
N THR A 347 -14.53 9.18 -37.82
CA THR A 347 -13.38 9.61 -38.65
C THR A 347 -12.87 11.01 -38.29
N GLN A 348 -13.74 11.89 -37.82
CA GLN A 348 -13.37 13.21 -37.31
C GLN A 348 -12.77 13.09 -35.91
N ALA A 349 -13.39 12.29 -35.03
CA ALA A 349 -12.89 12.05 -33.68
C ALA A 349 -11.48 11.43 -33.64
N CYS A 350 -11.12 10.60 -34.63
CA CYS A 350 -9.77 10.05 -34.78
C CYS A 350 -8.70 11.08 -35.14
N LYS A 351 -9.08 12.24 -35.69
CA LYS A 351 -8.14 13.30 -36.12
C LYS A 351 -7.98 14.42 -35.10
N ILE A 352 -8.86 14.46 -34.09
CA ILE A 352 -8.75 15.43 -32.99
C ILE A 352 -7.51 15.08 -32.16
N THR A 353 -6.75 16.11 -31.77
CA THR A 353 -5.56 15.97 -30.93
C THR A 353 -5.80 16.65 -29.59
N ASN A 354 -5.26 16.06 -28.52
CA ASN A 354 -5.36 16.60 -27.16
C ASN A 354 -4.32 17.73 -26.91
N LYS A 355 -4.26 18.24 -25.67
CA LYS A 355 -3.27 19.26 -25.23
C LYS A 355 -1.80 18.90 -25.46
N TYR A 356 -1.48 17.62 -25.66
CA TYR A 356 -0.14 17.14 -25.93
C TYR A 356 0.12 16.89 -27.42
N GLY A 357 -0.86 17.17 -28.29
CA GLY A 357 -0.79 16.89 -29.72
C GLY A 357 -1.00 15.41 -30.06
N ASP A 358 -1.48 14.60 -29.13
CA ASP A 358 -1.74 13.18 -29.36
C ASP A 358 -3.18 12.94 -29.82
N ASP A 359 -3.32 12.23 -30.92
CA ASP A 359 -4.59 11.64 -31.38
C ASP A 359 -4.88 10.29 -30.67
N PRO A 360 -6.09 9.72 -30.79
CA PRO A 360 -6.43 8.45 -30.16
C PRO A 360 -5.54 7.26 -30.56
N GLU A 361 -5.05 7.17 -31.80
CA GLU A 361 -4.11 6.11 -32.21
C GLU A 361 -2.78 6.26 -31.44
N SER A 362 -2.25 7.48 -31.41
CA SER A 362 -1.02 7.84 -30.72
C SER A 362 -1.11 7.56 -29.22
N ILE A 363 -2.24 7.87 -28.58
CA ILE A 363 -2.50 7.55 -27.18
C ILE A 363 -2.53 6.03 -26.95
N ALA A 364 -3.29 5.29 -27.75
CA ALA A 364 -3.36 3.83 -27.63
C ALA A 364 -1.98 3.18 -27.78
N LYS A 365 -1.15 3.71 -28.70
CA LYS A 365 0.24 3.27 -28.87
C LYS A 365 1.10 3.54 -27.64
N LYS A 366 1.05 4.75 -27.07
CA LYS A 366 1.85 5.13 -25.89
C LYS A 366 1.53 4.26 -24.67
N HIS A 367 0.28 3.84 -24.54
CA HIS A 367 -0.19 3.03 -23.40
C HIS A 367 -0.16 1.51 -23.68
N GLY A 368 0.43 1.07 -24.80
CA GLY A 368 0.65 -0.34 -25.08
C GLY A 368 -0.57 -1.11 -25.63
N HIS A 369 -1.68 -0.44 -25.93
CA HIS A 369 -2.93 -1.04 -26.41
C HIS A 369 -2.86 -1.37 -27.91
N LYS A 370 -2.08 -2.40 -28.27
CA LYS A 370 -1.76 -2.76 -29.67
C LYS A 370 -2.99 -3.08 -30.53
N GLU A 371 -3.94 -3.83 -29.98
CA GLU A 371 -5.15 -4.25 -30.71
C GLU A 371 -6.10 -3.08 -30.93
N LEU A 372 -6.28 -2.23 -29.91
CA LEU A 372 -7.09 -1.03 -30.02
C LEU A 372 -6.50 -0.05 -31.03
N ARG A 373 -5.17 0.12 -31.04
CA ARG A 373 -4.46 0.94 -32.02
C ARG A 373 -4.73 0.50 -33.46
N LYS A 374 -4.66 -0.82 -33.75
CA LYS A 374 -4.97 -1.35 -35.09
C LYS A 374 -6.39 -0.99 -35.50
N LEU A 375 -7.33 -1.17 -34.59
CA LEU A 375 -8.75 -0.93 -34.81
C LEU A 375 -9.05 0.56 -35.07
N ILE A 376 -8.34 1.49 -34.41
CA ILE A 376 -8.45 2.93 -34.69
C ILE A 376 -7.82 3.28 -36.06
N LYS A 377 -6.70 2.64 -36.43
CA LYS A 377 -5.96 2.91 -37.67
C LYS A 377 -6.67 2.39 -38.94
N GLU A 378 -7.56 1.41 -38.79
CA GLU A 378 -8.29 0.80 -39.90
C GLU A 378 -9.47 1.65 -40.43
N LEU A 379 -9.72 2.82 -39.80
CA LEU A 379 -10.67 3.86 -40.22
C LEU A 379 -9.94 5.08 -40.80
#